data_AF-A0AAU2FN53-F1
#
_entry.id   AF-A0AAU2FN53-F1
#
_cell.length_a   1.000
_cell.length_b   1.000
_cell.length_c   1.000
_cell.angle_alpha   90.00
_cell.angle_beta   90.00
_cell.angle_gamma   90.00
#
_symmetry.space_group_name_H-M   'P 1'
#
loop_
_entity.id
_entity.type
_entity.pdbx_description
1 polymer ?
#
loop_
_entity_poly.entity_id
_entity_poly.type
_entity_poly.pdbx_seq_one_letter_code
_entity_poly.pdbx_strand_id
1 'polypeptide(L)'
;MDRIVRASTLVVFAVLAVVLVVTAYRVLRWVALRIPPLSRAWTRWNASTAESHFSAMSDALRHFDLAGMPAEALRSAGKGIAGEVRLLYQVLTFFIGWGAADLCVQGLKSLYTGHPTEGMRPSALLTAAVLLPILIWAAHYNPTLTRYRFLLLVMSAIRSCEAVASSTSDERHANLRRLDGVCANVSRSISRVHRIHGSLGLFSHRRRAVKASAALVITKLRQAEEQVDTRGDTALTDLATLLVTVANNYAEGKIGQLLPQEQLEGVVAPPNREGLRLAVVVTATAGAVIAGSLLGLSDLAVAVLGCAVAVLVSIVAYGAKSAMARAAELKSLLGF
;
A
#
# COMPACT_ATOMS: atom_id res chain seq x y z
N MET A 1 17.27 -22.25 -32.01
CA MET A 1 16.67 -20.96 -32.42
C MET A 1 15.21 -20.84 -32.01
N ASP A 2 14.38 -21.88 -32.15
CA ASP A 2 12.94 -21.85 -31.84
C ASP A 2 12.55 -21.36 -30.44
N ARG A 3 13.36 -21.65 -29.40
CA ARG A 3 13.07 -21.18 -28.03
C ARG A 3 13.22 -19.67 -27.89
N ILE A 4 14.16 -19.06 -28.61
CA ILE A 4 14.41 -17.61 -28.59
C ILE A 4 13.29 -16.88 -29.35
N VAL A 5 12.86 -17.43 -30.49
CA VAL A 5 11.74 -16.87 -31.27
C VAL A 5 10.42 -16.95 -30.49
N ARG A 6 10.13 -18.08 -29.82
CA ARG A 6 8.95 -18.18 -28.96
C ARG A 6 8.99 -17.20 -27.78
N ALA A 7 10.15 -17.04 -27.14
CA ALA A 7 10.30 -16.10 -26.03
C ALA A 7 10.06 -14.65 -26.47
N SER A 8 10.61 -14.23 -27.62
CA SER A 8 10.42 -12.87 -28.12
C SER A 8 8.96 -12.60 -28.53
N THR A 9 8.29 -13.55 -29.19
CA THR A 9 6.87 -13.42 -29.54
C THR A 9 5.99 -13.29 -28.29
N LEU A 10 6.29 -14.05 -27.24
CA LEU A 10 5.54 -13.99 -25.98
C LEU A 10 5.71 -12.65 -25.24
N VAL A 11 6.92 -12.10 -25.23
CA VAL A 11 7.17 -10.76 -24.67
C VAL A 11 6.39 -9.70 -25.43
N VAL A 12 6.37 -9.75 -26.77
CA VAL A 12 5.61 -8.80 -27.60
C VAL A 12 4.11 -8.87 -27.31
N PHE A 13 3.53 -10.07 -27.20
CA PHE A 13 2.12 -10.23 -26.85
C PHE A 13 1.80 -9.71 -25.44
N ALA A 14 2.67 -9.95 -24.46
CA ALA A 14 2.48 -9.45 -23.11
C ALA A 14 2.52 -7.91 -23.06
N VAL A 15 3.47 -7.29 -23.76
CA VAL A 15 3.57 -5.82 -23.88
C VAL A 15 2.33 -5.26 -24.59
N LEU A 16 1.88 -5.86 -25.69
CA LEU A 16 0.68 -5.43 -26.41
C LEU A 16 -0.58 -5.53 -25.54
N ALA A 17 -0.74 -6.62 -24.78
CA ALA A 17 -1.88 -6.78 -23.88
C ALA A 17 -1.89 -5.70 -22.78
N VAL A 18 -0.73 -5.39 -22.21
CA VAL A 18 -0.58 -4.29 -21.23
C VAL A 18 -0.93 -2.95 -21.87
N VAL A 19 -0.37 -2.64 -23.04
CA VAL A 19 -0.65 -1.40 -23.76
C VAL A 19 -2.14 -1.27 -24.06
N LEU A 20 -2.78 -2.36 -24.50
CA LEU A 20 -4.21 -2.40 -24.81
C LEU A 20 -5.09 -2.17 -23.57
N VAL A 21 -4.80 -2.82 -22.44
CA VAL A 21 -5.56 -2.61 -21.19
C VAL A 21 -5.39 -1.16 -20.68
N VAL A 22 -4.16 -0.63 -20.71
CA VAL A 22 -3.89 0.74 -20.26
C VAL A 22 -4.53 1.78 -21.19
N THR A 23 -4.46 1.58 -22.50
CA THR A 23 -5.12 2.48 -23.48
C THR A 23 -6.62 2.36 -23.40
N ALA A 24 -7.20 1.16 -23.32
CA ALA A 24 -8.64 0.97 -23.13
C ALA A 24 -9.13 1.67 -21.86
N TYR A 25 -8.43 1.52 -20.73
CA TYR A 25 -8.76 2.22 -19.49
C TYR A 25 -8.68 3.75 -19.65
N ARG A 26 -7.62 4.26 -20.28
CA ARG A 26 -7.45 5.71 -20.52
C ARG A 26 -8.53 6.25 -21.45
N VAL A 27 -8.89 5.53 -22.51
CA VAL A 27 -9.95 5.89 -23.44
C VAL A 27 -11.30 5.85 -22.71
N LEU A 28 -11.61 4.79 -21.97
CA LEU A 28 -12.85 4.66 -21.21
C LEU A 28 -13.01 5.81 -20.20
N ARG A 29 -11.94 6.13 -19.47
CA ARG A 29 -11.89 7.27 -18.55
C ARG A 29 -12.10 8.58 -19.29
N TRP A 30 -11.40 8.80 -20.39
CA TRP A 30 -11.51 10.02 -21.19
C TRP A 30 -12.93 10.21 -21.74
N VAL A 31 -13.52 9.14 -22.28
CA VAL A 31 -14.91 9.11 -22.77
C VAL A 31 -15.90 9.38 -21.64
N ALA A 32 -15.74 8.72 -20.49
CA ALA A 32 -16.59 8.91 -19.32
C ALA A 32 -16.56 10.35 -18.82
N LEU A 33 -15.40 11.02 -18.87
CA LEU A 33 -15.26 12.42 -18.47
C LEU A 33 -15.77 13.40 -19.54
N ARG A 34 -15.71 13.03 -20.82
CA ARG A 34 -16.10 13.93 -21.93
C ARG A 34 -17.59 13.93 -22.22
N ILE A 35 -18.29 12.81 -21.98
CA ILE A 35 -19.72 12.68 -22.22
C ILE A 35 -20.50 13.12 -20.96
N PRO A 36 -21.25 14.25 -21.00
CA PRO A 36 -21.91 14.82 -19.81
C PRO A 36 -22.83 13.87 -19.01
N PRO A 37 -23.64 12.98 -19.63
CA PRO A 37 -24.44 12.03 -18.85
C PRO A 37 -23.60 10.97 -18.15
N LEU A 38 -22.53 10.46 -18.79
CA LEU A 38 -21.61 9.50 -18.18
C LEU A 38 -20.81 10.14 -17.04
N SER A 39 -20.34 11.38 -17.23
CA SER A 39 -19.66 12.14 -16.19
C SER A 39 -20.56 12.33 -14.96
N ARG A 40 -21.84 12.70 -15.16
CA ARG A 40 -22.82 12.81 -14.07
C ARG A 40 -23.17 11.48 -13.41
N ALA A 41 -23.19 10.37 -14.16
CA ALA A 41 -23.40 9.05 -13.59
C ALA A 41 -22.17 8.62 -12.76
N TRP A 42 -20.98 8.87 -13.27
CA TRP A 42 -19.71 8.58 -12.62
C TRP A 42 -19.53 9.35 -11.31
N THR A 43 -19.81 10.66 -11.30
CA THR A 43 -19.73 11.47 -10.08
C THR A 43 -20.77 11.04 -9.04
N ARG A 44 -21.99 10.69 -9.46
CA ARG A 44 -23.01 10.11 -8.56
C ARG A 44 -22.55 8.78 -7.96
N TRP A 45 -21.97 7.90 -8.77
CA TRP A 45 -21.46 6.62 -8.28
C TRP A 45 -20.27 6.79 -7.31
N ASN A 46 -19.35 7.71 -7.60
CA ASN A 46 -18.26 8.08 -6.69
C ASN A 46 -18.81 8.62 -5.36
N ALA A 47 -19.79 9.54 -5.42
CA ALA A 47 -20.41 10.12 -4.24
C ALA A 47 -21.12 9.06 -3.38
N SER A 48 -21.87 8.14 -4.01
CA SER A 48 -22.54 7.04 -3.31
C SER A 48 -21.55 6.07 -2.65
N THR A 49 -20.47 5.70 -3.35
CA THR A 49 -19.43 4.83 -2.78
C THR A 49 -18.71 5.51 -1.61
N ALA A 50 -18.34 6.79 -1.78
CA ALA A 50 -17.77 7.60 -0.70
C ALA A 50 -18.70 7.62 0.51
N GLU A 51 -19.99 7.91 0.29
CA GLU A 51 -20.99 7.99 1.36
C GLU A 51 -21.05 6.72 2.21
N SER A 52 -20.98 5.53 1.60
CA SER A 52 -20.99 4.27 2.35
C SER A 52 -19.76 4.09 3.27
N HIS A 53 -18.60 4.64 2.88
CA HIS A 53 -17.41 4.61 3.72
C HIS A 53 -17.47 5.68 4.80
N PHE A 54 -18.03 6.85 4.46
CA PHE A 54 -18.19 7.97 5.39
C PHE A 54 -19.27 7.73 6.45
N SER A 55 -20.35 7.03 6.13
CA SER A 55 -21.40 6.71 7.11
C SER A 55 -20.84 5.86 8.24
N ALA A 56 -20.11 4.79 7.91
CA ALA A 56 -19.48 3.93 8.91
C ALA A 56 -18.43 4.68 9.78
N MET A 57 -17.71 5.64 9.21
CA MET A 57 -16.81 6.50 9.99
C MET A 57 -17.59 7.51 10.84
N SER A 58 -18.67 8.09 10.31
CA SER A 58 -19.51 9.04 11.03
C SER A 58 -20.19 8.40 12.24
N ASP A 59 -20.60 7.15 12.13
CA ASP A 59 -21.17 6.39 13.24
C ASP A 59 -20.11 6.15 14.33
N ALA A 60 -18.90 5.74 13.92
CA ALA A 60 -17.76 5.61 14.83
C ALA A 60 -17.41 6.94 15.54
N LEU A 61 -17.44 8.06 14.82
CA LEU A 61 -17.17 9.38 15.41
C LEU A 61 -18.27 9.84 16.37
N ARG A 62 -19.53 9.50 16.11
CA ARG A 62 -20.63 9.76 17.06
C ARG A 62 -20.45 8.98 18.36
N HIS A 63 -19.95 7.75 18.29
CA HIS A 63 -19.65 6.94 19.47
C HIS A 63 -18.63 7.61 20.41
N PHE A 64 -17.67 8.35 19.84
CA PHE A 64 -16.65 9.08 20.60
C PHE A 64 -17.02 10.53 20.95
N ASP A 65 -18.28 10.95 20.70
CA ASP A 65 -18.72 12.35 20.83
C ASP A 65 -17.91 13.34 19.95
N LEU A 66 -17.40 12.86 18.82
CA LEU A 66 -16.57 13.60 17.87
C LEU A 66 -17.35 14.06 16.63
N ALA A 67 -18.68 14.03 16.68
CA ALA A 67 -19.55 14.37 15.54
C ALA A 67 -19.38 15.81 15.04
N GLY A 68 -18.91 16.72 15.89
CA GLY A 68 -18.64 18.12 15.56
C GLY A 68 -17.31 18.38 14.85
N MET A 69 -16.43 17.37 14.69
CA MET A 69 -15.15 17.59 14.01
C MET A 69 -15.33 17.86 12.52
N PRO A 70 -14.51 18.74 11.92
CA PRO A 70 -14.64 19.16 10.53
C PRO A 70 -14.25 18.03 9.57
N ALA A 71 -15.15 17.07 9.30
CA ALA A 71 -14.92 15.98 8.34
C ALA A 71 -15.23 16.37 6.88
N GLU A 72 -15.55 17.63 6.61
CA GLU A 72 -16.00 18.10 5.30
C GLU A 72 -14.88 18.06 4.25
N ALA A 73 -13.66 18.46 4.61
CA ALA A 73 -12.49 18.35 3.74
C ALA A 73 -12.24 16.90 3.33
N LEU A 74 -12.34 15.98 4.30
CA LEU A 74 -12.21 14.55 4.06
C LEU A 74 -13.31 14.02 3.13
N ARG A 75 -14.57 14.40 3.39
CA ARG A 75 -15.73 14.00 2.59
C ARG A 75 -15.64 14.51 1.15
N SER A 76 -15.20 15.75 0.97
CA SER A 76 -14.95 16.36 -0.34
C SER A 76 -13.85 15.62 -1.11
N ALA A 77 -12.72 15.33 -0.46
CA ALA A 77 -11.63 14.56 -1.05
C ALA A 77 -12.06 13.14 -1.47
N GLY A 78 -12.89 12.47 -0.66
CA GLY A 78 -13.41 11.14 -0.97
C GLY A 78 -14.39 11.11 -2.14
N LYS A 79 -15.30 12.09 -2.24
CA LYS A 79 -16.31 12.17 -3.33
C LYS A 79 -15.69 12.23 -4.73
N GLY A 80 -14.50 12.82 -4.87
CA GLY A 80 -13.80 12.90 -6.16
C GLY A 80 -13.20 11.57 -6.62
N ILE A 81 -12.83 10.69 -5.68
CA ILE A 81 -11.84 9.62 -5.91
C ILE A 81 -12.40 8.21 -5.64
N ALA A 82 -13.41 8.08 -4.77
CA ALA A 82 -13.82 6.79 -4.21
C ALA A 82 -14.21 5.73 -5.26
N GLY A 83 -15.04 6.09 -6.24
CA GLY A 83 -15.42 5.12 -7.27
C GLY A 83 -14.31 4.84 -8.28
N GLU A 84 -13.42 5.80 -8.60
CA GLU A 84 -12.24 5.52 -9.44
C GLU A 84 -11.37 4.43 -8.82
N VAL A 85 -11.14 4.52 -7.50
CA VAL A 85 -10.40 3.51 -6.74
C VAL A 85 -11.15 2.17 -6.75
N ARG A 86 -12.46 2.18 -6.44
CA ARG A 86 -13.27 0.96 -6.42
C ARG A 86 -13.27 0.25 -7.76
N LEU A 87 -13.38 0.98 -8.87
CA LEU A 87 -13.34 0.41 -10.22
C LEU A 87 -11.97 -0.21 -10.50
N LEU A 88 -10.88 0.48 -10.16
CA LEU A 88 -9.53 -0.06 -10.34
C LEU A 88 -9.32 -1.34 -9.52
N TYR A 89 -9.79 -1.38 -8.27
CA TYR A 89 -9.76 -2.60 -7.46
C TYR A 89 -10.64 -3.71 -8.05
N GLN A 90 -11.84 -3.40 -8.54
CA GLN A 90 -12.73 -4.38 -9.17
C GLN A 90 -12.12 -4.96 -10.45
N VAL A 91 -11.54 -4.11 -11.31
CA VAL A 91 -10.81 -4.53 -12.51
C VAL A 91 -9.62 -5.40 -12.13
N LEU A 92 -8.82 -4.98 -11.14
CA LEU A 92 -7.69 -5.77 -10.65
C LEU A 92 -8.16 -7.13 -10.10
N THR A 93 -9.20 -7.15 -9.27
CA THR A 93 -9.75 -8.37 -8.67
C THR A 93 -10.35 -9.28 -9.72
N PHE A 94 -11.01 -8.72 -10.74
CA PHE A 94 -11.53 -9.47 -11.88
C PHE A 94 -10.40 -10.16 -12.66
N PHE A 95 -9.32 -9.44 -12.98
CA PHE A 95 -8.18 -10.05 -13.67
C PHE A 95 -7.45 -11.08 -12.82
N ILE A 96 -7.30 -10.85 -11.51
CA ILE A 96 -6.74 -11.83 -10.57
C ILE A 96 -7.63 -13.08 -10.53
N GLY A 97 -8.95 -12.90 -10.38
CA GLY A 97 -9.92 -13.99 -10.33
C GLY A 97 -9.98 -14.78 -11.63
N TRP A 98 -9.93 -14.10 -12.78
CA TRP A 98 -9.85 -14.72 -14.10
C TRP A 98 -8.58 -15.56 -14.26
N GLY A 99 -7.42 -14.99 -13.91
CA GLY A 99 -6.14 -15.72 -13.94
C GLY A 99 -6.12 -16.92 -13.00
N ALA A 100 -6.66 -16.77 -11.78
CA ALA A 100 -6.74 -17.86 -10.81
C ALA A 100 -7.71 -18.96 -11.25
N ALA A 101 -8.88 -18.61 -11.80
CA ALA A 101 -9.86 -19.57 -12.29
C ALA A 101 -9.29 -20.42 -13.44
N ASP A 102 -8.57 -19.80 -14.39
CA ASP A 102 -7.92 -20.52 -15.48
C ASP A 102 -6.82 -21.46 -14.97
N LEU A 103 -6.00 -21.01 -14.01
CA LEU A 103 -5.02 -21.86 -13.34
C LEU A 103 -5.67 -23.05 -12.62
N CYS A 104 -6.79 -22.83 -11.92
CA CYS A 104 -7.53 -23.88 -11.24
C CYS A 104 -8.11 -24.90 -12.22
N VAL A 105 -8.73 -24.46 -13.31
CA VAL A 105 -9.28 -25.35 -14.34
C VAL A 105 -8.18 -26.21 -14.97
N GLN A 106 -7.01 -25.62 -15.25
CA GLN A 106 -5.87 -26.35 -15.78
C GLN A 106 -5.30 -27.35 -14.76
N GLY A 107 -5.19 -26.96 -13.48
CA GLY A 107 -4.77 -27.85 -12.40
C GLY A 107 -5.72 -29.03 -12.20
N LEU A 108 -7.04 -28.78 -12.19
CA LEU A 108 -8.07 -29.81 -12.06
C LEU A 108 -8.03 -30.80 -13.24
N LYS A 109 -7.85 -30.26 -14.45
CA LYS A 109 -7.74 -31.09 -15.66
C LYS A 109 -6.50 -31.98 -15.59
N SER A 110 -5.35 -31.45 -15.16
CA SER A 110 -4.12 -32.22 -14.97
C SER A 110 -4.27 -33.34 -13.92
N LEU A 111 -5.00 -33.10 -12.83
CA LEU A 111 -5.28 -34.11 -11.81
C LEU A 111 -6.21 -35.21 -12.32
N TYR A 112 -7.24 -34.85 -13.10
CA TYR A 112 -8.20 -35.81 -13.63
C TYR A 112 -7.61 -36.68 -14.74
N THR A 113 -6.72 -36.14 -15.58
CA THR A 113 -6.16 -36.87 -16.73
C THR A 113 -4.92 -37.69 -16.41
N GLY A 114 -4.31 -37.54 -15.21
CA GLY A 114 -3.11 -38.28 -14.79
C GLY A 114 -1.83 -37.99 -15.58
N HIS A 115 -1.93 -37.29 -16.71
CA HIS A 115 -0.81 -36.82 -17.51
C HIS A 115 -0.56 -35.33 -17.23
N PRO A 116 0.70 -34.92 -16.98
CA PRO A 116 1.05 -33.51 -16.97
C PRO A 116 0.68 -32.93 -18.33
N THR A 117 -0.25 -31.99 -18.35
CA THR A 117 -0.64 -31.33 -19.60
C THR A 117 0.58 -30.61 -20.17
N GLU A 118 1.22 -31.17 -21.20
CA GLU A 118 2.32 -30.53 -21.96
C GLU A 118 1.91 -29.22 -22.66
N GLY A 119 0.67 -28.78 -22.48
CA GLY A 119 0.14 -27.52 -22.98
C GLY A 119 -0.54 -26.71 -21.88
N MET A 120 0.16 -26.37 -20.80
CA MET A 120 -0.19 -25.15 -20.07
C MET A 120 -0.12 -24.03 -21.09
N ARG A 121 -1.28 -23.44 -21.47
CA ARG A 121 -1.33 -22.38 -22.47
C ARG A 121 -0.43 -21.24 -21.96
N PRO A 122 0.73 -20.97 -22.60
CA PRO A 122 1.72 -20.04 -22.07
C PRO A 122 1.14 -18.63 -21.89
N SER A 123 0.06 -18.31 -22.60
CA SER A 123 -0.70 -17.07 -22.45
C SER A 123 -1.22 -16.84 -21.03
N ALA A 124 -1.77 -17.84 -20.32
CA ALA A 124 -2.38 -17.62 -19.01
C ALA A 124 -1.35 -17.30 -17.92
N LEU A 125 -0.26 -18.08 -17.89
CA LEU A 125 0.86 -17.87 -16.97
C LEU A 125 1.56 -16.53 -17.23
N LEU A 126 1.74 -16.13 -18.48
CA LEU A 126 2.31 -14.82 -18.82
C LEU A 126 1.37 -13.67 -18.49
N THR A 127 0.05 -13.85 -18.65
CA THR A 127 -0.94 -12.83 -18.26
C THR A 127 -0.84 -12.61 -16.74
N ALA A 128 -0.83 -13.68 -15.94
CA ALA A 128 -0.66 -13.57 -14.49
C ALA A 128 0.73 -13.02 -14.08
N ALA A 129 1.80 -13.43 -14.77
CA ALA A 129 3.17 -13.03 -14.41
C ALA A 129 3.55 -11.62 -14.87
N VAL A 130 2.90 -11.08 -15.92
CA VAL A 130 3.27 -9.77 -16.50
C VAL A 130 2.20 -8.70 -16.24
N LEU A 131 0.92 -8.99 -16.51
CA LEU A 131 -0.13 -7.99 -16.30
C LEU A 131 -0.36 -7.70 -14.81
N LEU A 132 -0.27 -8.70 -13.95
CA LEU A 132 -0.56 -8.54 -12.52
C LEU A 132 0.49 -7.64 -11.83
N PRO A 133 1.82 -7.82 -12.02
CA PRO A 133 2.81 -6.89 -11.48
C PRO A 133 2.69 -5.49 -12.09
N ILE A 134 2.39 -5.36 -13.39
CA ILE A 134 2.24 -4.05 -14.03
C ILE A 134 0.99 -3.32 -13.55
N LEU A 135 -0.13 -4.02 -13.36
CA LEU A 135 -1.34 -3.43 -12.80
C LEU A 135 -1.14 -3.06 -11.33
N ILE A 136 -0.44 -3.90 -10.54
CA ILE A 136 -0.03 -3.56 -9.17
C ILE A 136 0.89 -2.33 -9.18
N TRP A 137 1.86 -2.27 -10.08
CA TRP A 137 2.77 -1.14 -10.23
C TRP A 137 2.00 0.12 -10.61
N ALA A 138 1.17 0.09 -11.65
CA ALA A 138 0.34 1.21 -12.07
C ALA A 138 -0.60 1.68 -10.93
N ALA A 139 -1.15 0.75 -10.15
CA ALA A 139 -1.94 1.08 -8.97
C ALA A 139 -1.10 1.69 -7.84
N HIS A 140 0.16 1.26 -7.67
CA HIS A 140 1.06 1.78 -6.65
C HIS A 140 1.57 3.19 -6.97
N TYR A 141 1.74 3.51 -8.25
CA TYR A 141 2.29 4.78 -8.73
C TYR A 141 1.24 5.85 -8.99
N ASN A 142 -0.06 5.54 -8.87
CA ASN A 142 -1.09 6.54 -9.04
C ASN A 142 -1.23 7.38 -7.75
N PRO A 143 -0.93 8.70 -7.78
CA PRO A 143 -0.95 9.56 -6.59
C PRO A 143 -2.37 9.66 -6.00
N THR A 144 -3.39 9.62 -6.86
CA THR A 144 -4.81 9.70 -6.46
C THR A 144 -5.23 8.47 -5.66
N LEU A 145 -4.82 7.27 -6.10
CA LEU A 145 -5.07 6.03 -5.36
C LEU A 145 -4.36 6.04 -4.02
N THR A 146 -3.13 6.54 -3.97
CA THR A 146 -2.35 6.52 -2.74
C THR A 146 -2.89 7.51 -1.71
N ARG A 147 -3.36 8.68 -2.16
CA ARG A 147 -4.09 9.64 -1.32
C ARG A 147 -5.34 9.02 -0.72
N TYR A 148 -6.19 8.40 -1.54
CA TYR A 148 -7.41 7.79 -1.04
C TYR A 148 -7.15 6.56 -0.17
N ARG A 149 -6.13 5.76 -0.48
CA ARG A 149 -5.69 4.64 0.35
C ARG A 149 -5.29 5.11 1.76
N PHE A 150 -4.62 6.26 1.87
CA PHE A 150 -4.31 6.83 3.17
C PHE A 150 -5.58 7.17 3.96
N LEU A 151 -6.56 7.82 3.32
CA LEU A 151 -7.84 8.14 3.96
C LEU A 151 -8.58 6.88 4.42
N LEU A 152 -8.62 5.83 3.59
CA LEU A 152 -9.21 4.55 3.96
C LEU A 152 -8.51 3.88 5.14
N LEU A 153 -7.18 3.97 5.22
CA LEU A 153 -6.42 3.44 6.36
C LEU A 153 -6.76 4.19 7.65
N VAL A 154 -6.90 5.51 7.60
CA VAL A 154 -7.31 6.31 8.75
C VAL A 154 -8.74 5.99 9.18
N MET A 155 -9.68 5.89 8.23
CA MET A 155 -11.05 5.45 8.52
C MET A 155 -11.09 4.06 9.17
N SER A 156 -10.29 3.13 8.65
CA SER A 156 -10.16 1.79 9.23
C SER A 156 -9.56 1.82 10.63
N ALA A 157 -8.67 2.77 10.94
CA ALA A 157 -8.08 2.93 12.26
C ALA A 157 -9.13 3.44 13.26
N ILE A 158 -9.90 4.47 12.89
CA ILE A 158 -10.99 5.01 13.72
C ILE A 158 -12.04 3.92 14.01
N ARG A 159 -12.44 3.14 13.00
CA ARG A 159 -13.33 1.99 13.19
C ARG A 159 -12.74 0.89 14.06
N SER A 160 -11.43 0.70 14.02
CA SER A 160 -10.76 -0.26 14.91
C SER A 160 -10.75 0.25 16.36
N CYS A 161 -10.64 1.57 16.57
CA CYS A 161 -10.79 2.18 17.90
C CYS A 161 -12.20 1.94 18.44
N GLU A 162 -13.24 2.19 17.63
CA GLU A 162 -14.64 1.93 17.99
C GLU A 162 -14.88 0.44 18.30
N ALA A 163 -14.33 -0.46 17.48
CA ALA A 163 -14.43 -1.90 17.71
C ALA A 163 -13.76 -2.34 19.03
N VAL A 164 -12.68 -1.68 19.46
CA VAL A 164 -12.07 -1.94 20.78
C VAL A 164 -12.95 -1.38 21.89
N ALA A 165 -13.46 -0.15 21.75
CA ALA A 165 -14.32 0.50 22.75
C ALA A 165 -15.64 -0.26 22.98
N SER A 166 -16.21 -0.85 21.92
CA SER A 166 -17.47 -1.60 21.98
C SER A 166 -17.30 -3.10 22.28
N SER A 167 -16.07 -3.60 22.35
CA SER A 167 -15.81 -5.04 22.53
C SER A 167 -15.92 -5.51 23.98
N THR A 168 -16.35 -6.77 24.14
CA THR A 168 -16.29 -7.50 25.42
C THR A 168 -14.84 -7.88 25.75
N SER A 169 -14.57 -8.26 27.01
CA SER A 169 -13.21 -8.58 27.49
C SER A 169 -12.47 -9.63 26.63
N ASP A 170 -13.20 -10.64 26.16
CA ASP A 170 -12.63 -11.74 25.36
C ASP A 170 -12.22 -11.29 23.94
N GLU A 171 -13.03 -10.43 23.31
CA GLU A 171 -12.76 -9.92 21.95
C GLU A 171 -11.77 -8.75 21.94
N ARG A 172 -11.63 -8.04 23.07
CA ARG A 172 -10.80 -6.83 23.18
C ARG A 172 -9.36 -7.07 22.76
N HIS A 173 -8.76 -8.19 23.17
CA HIS A 173 -7.38 -8.52 22.81
C HIS A 173 -7.17 -8.72 21.29
N ALA A 174 -8.14 -9.36 20.62
CA ALA A 174 -8.08 -9.55 19.17
C ALA A 174 -8.25 -8.22 18.43
N ASN A 175 -9.15 -7.36 18.92
CA ASN A 175 -9.38 -6.03 18.35
C ASN A 175 -8.22 -5.07 18.60
N LEU A 176 -7.54 -5.15 19.76
CA LEU A 176 -6.31 -4.39 20.03
C LEU A 176 -5.19 -4.77 19.05
N ARG A 177 -4.94 -6.08 18.84
CA ARG A 177 -3.96 -6.52 17.82
C ARG A 177 -4.29 -6.04 16.42
N ARG A 178 -5.59 -5.96 16.09
CA ARG A 178 -6.06 -5.41 14.82
C ARG A 178 -5.82 -3.90 14.74
N LEU A 179 -6.11 -3.17 15.82
CA LEU A 179 -5.83 -1.75 15.95
C LEU A 179 -4.35 -1.46 15.72
N ASP A 180 -3.45 -2.20 16.39
CA ASP A 180 -1.99 -2.05 16.22
C ASP A 180 -1.56 -2.24 14.76
N GLY A 181 -2.10 -3.28 14.11
CA GLY A 181 -1.82 -3.57 12.71
C GLY A 181 -2.26 -2.44 11.77
N VAL A 182 -3.41 -1.83 12.05
CA VAL A 182 -3.93 -0.71 11.27
C VAL A 182 -3.17 0.58 11.56
N CYS A 183 -2.87 0.90 12.83
CA CYS A 183 -2.04 2.04 13.25
C CYS A 183 -0.63 1.97 12.64
N ALA A 184 -0.02 0.78 12.60
CA ALA A 184 1.24 0.56 11.91
C ALA A 184 1.14 0.85 10.39
N ASN A 185 0.03 0.48 9.75
CA ASN A 185 -0.20 0.78 8.33
C ASN A 185 -0.41 2.28 8.08
N VAL A 186 -1.15 2.96 8.96
CA VAL A 186 -1.30 4.42 8.93
C VAL A 186 0.07 5.09 9.07
N SER A 187 0.85 4.71 10.06
CA SER A 187 2.21 5.24 10.29
C SER A 187 3.14 5.05 9.09
N ARG A 188 3.14 3.86 8.48
CA ARG A 188 3.89 3.60 7.24
C ARG A 188 3.42 4.48 6.09
N SER A 189 2.12 4.71 5.97
CA SER A 189 1.57 5.59 4.94
C SER A 189 1.98 7.05 5.18
N ILE A 190 1.89 7.55 6.43
CA ILE A 190 2.38 8.88 6.85
C ILE A 190 3.85 9.06 6.49
N SER A 191 4.71 8.06 6.78
CA SER A 191 6.13 8.14 6.44
C SER A 191 6.37 8.27 4.92
N ARG A 192 5.43 7.80 4.09
CA ARG A 192 5.49 7.85 2.62
C ARG A 192 4.79 9.06 2.03
N VAL A 193 4.06 9.85 2.81
CA VAL A 193 3.31 11.03 2.33
C VAL A 193 4.19 11.99 1.51
N HIS A 194 5.44 12.18 1.93
CA HIS A 194 6.40 13.00 1.20
C HIS A 194 6.71 12.50 -0.23
N ARG A 195 6.51 11.21 -0.52
CA ARG A 195 6.66 10.61 -1.87
C ARG A 195 5.37 10.69 -2.67
N ILE A 196 4.23 10.57 -2.00
CA ILE A 196 2.90 10.51 -2.62
C ILE A 196 2.58 11.80 -3.36
N HIS A 197 3.08 12.93 -2.89
CA HIS A 197 2.54 14.20 -3.34
C HIS A 197 3.02 14.68 -4.70
N GLY A 198 4.04 14.07 -5.33
CA GLY A 198 4.52 14.34 -6.69
C GLY A 198 5.03 15.77 -6.97
N SER A 199 4.61 16.75 -6.16
CA SER A 199 4.90 18.18 -6.24
C SER A 199 6.19 18.54 -5.51
N LEU A 200 6.75 17.63 -4.71
CA LEU A 200 8.04 17.81 -4.06
C LEU A 200 9.11 17.10 -4.87
N GLY A 201 9.98 17.87 -5.51
CA GLY A 201 11.17 17.33 -6.18
C GLY A 201 12.02 16.49 -5.23
N LEU A 202 12.70 15.47 -5.77
CA LEU A 202 13.49 14.50 -4.99
C LEU A 202 14.50 15.16 -4.04
N PHE A 203 15.06 16.31 -4.44
CA PHE A 203 16.08 17.08 -3.72
C PHE A 203 15.55 18.34 -3.03
N SER A 204 14.24 18.56 -2.98
CA SER A 204 13.69 19.78 -2.37
C SER A 204 13.92 19.80 -0.84
N HIS A 205 14.39 20.93 -0.31
CA HIS A 205 14.48 21.16 1.15
C HIS A 205 13.14 20.96 1.85
N ARG A 206 12.02 21.29 1.19
CA ARG A 206 10.65 21.09 1.71
C ARG A 206 10.36 19.63 2.02
N ARG A 207 10.98 18.69 1.30
CA ARG A 207 10.85 17.25 1.55
C ARG A 207 11.42 16.85 2.91
N ARG A 208 12.52 17.47 3.35
CA ARG A 208 13.14 17.19 4.66
C ARG A 208 12.22 17.67 5.79
N ALA A 209 11.66 18.87 5.67
CA ALA A 209 10.71 19.41 6.63
C ALA A 209 9.45 18.53 6.76
N VAL A 210 8.86 18.12 5.63
CA VAL A 210 7.71 17.20 5.62
C VAL A 210 8.07 15.85 6.26
N LYS A 211 9.26 15.30 5.96
CA LYS A 211 9.69 14.02 6.54
C LYS A 211 9.89 14.12 8.06
N ALA A 212 10.44 15.23 8.55
CA ALA A 212 10.61 15.47 9.98
C ALA A 212 9.24 15.60 10.69
N SER A 213 8.33 16.40 10.13
CA SER A 213 6.96 16.55 10.62
C SER A 213 6.22 15.20 10.66
N ALA A 214 6.31 14.41 9.59
CA ALA A 214 5.74 13.06 9.54
C ALA A 214 6.29 12.12 10.63
N ALA A 215 7.60 12.21 10.94
CA ALA A 215 8.20 11.40 12.00
C ALA A 215 7.69 11.80 13.40
N LEU A 216 7.48 13.09 13.64
CA LEU A 216 6.87 13.59 14.88
C LEU A 216 5.43 13.10 15.03
N VAL A 217 4.62 13.17 13.97
CA VAL A 217 3.24 12.66 13.98
C VAL A 217 3.19 11.16 14.27
N ILE A 218 4.06 10.36 13.63
CA ILE A 218 4.13 8.92 13.90
C ILE A 218 4.50 8.64 15.36
N THR A 219 5.43 9.43 15.92
CA THR A 219 5.83 9.29 17.32
C THR A 219 4.67 9.62 18.26
N LYS A 220 3.93 10.70 17.97
CA LYS A 220 2.75 11.09 18.75
C LYS A 220 1.63 10.06 18.66
N LEU A 221 1.37 9.51 17.47
CA LEU A 221 0.39 8.43 17.29
C LEU A 221 0.77 7.20 18.11
N ARG A 222 2.05 6.82 18.11
CA ARG A 222 2.55 5.68 18.89
C ARG A 222 2.45 5.93 20.40
N GLN A 223 2.73 7.15 20.87
CA GLN A 223 2.53 7.50 22.28
C GLN A 223 1.05 7.42 22.68
N ALA A 224 0.13 7.83 21.81
CA ALA A 224 -1.31 7.71 22.06
C ALA A 224 -1.75 6.23 22.06
N GLU A 225 -1.21 5.41 21.15
CA GLU A 225 -1.43 3.96 21.10
C GLU A 225 -0.94 3.27 22.39
N GLU A 226 0.26 3.59 22.87
CA GLU A 226 0.79 3.07 24.14
C GLU A 226 -0.05 3.48 25.37
N GLN A 227 -0.78 4.59 25.29
CA GLN A 227 -1.69 5.02 26.34
C GLN A 227 -3.00 4.24 26.36
N VAL A 228 -3.38 3.53 25.28
CA VAL A 228 -4.61 2.73 25.23
C VAL A 228 -4.57 1.60 26.27
N ASP A 229 -3.41 0.98 26.46
CA ASP A 229 -3.24 -0.12 27.43
C ASP A 229 -3.36 0.35 28.88
N THR A 230 -3.09 1.64 29.15
CA THR A 230 -3.06 2.18 30.52
C THR A 230 -4.29 3.01 30.87
N ARG A 231 -4.82 3.79 29.93
CA ARG A 231 -5.95 4.72 30.14
C ARG A 231 -7.27 4.20 29.54
N GLY A 232 -7.25 3.09 28.82
CA GLY A 232 -8.45 2.49 28.25
C GLY A 232 -9.15 3.39 27.24
N ASP A 233 -10.45 3.60 27.42
CA ASP A 233 -11.31 4.17 26.37
C ASP A 233 -11.07 5.67 26.15
N THR A 234 -10.60 6.43 27.15
CA THR A 234 -10.25 7.85 26.95
C THR A 234 -9.08 8.00 25.98
N ALA A 235 -8.09 7.09 26.03
CA ALA A 235 -6.98 7.10 25.08
C ALA A 235 -7.39 6.67 23.67
N LEU A 236 -8.45 5.85 23.52
CA LEU A 236 -9.03 5.55 22.21
C LEU A 236 -9.68 6.80 21.59
N THR A 237 -10.38 7.60 22.39
CA THR A 237 -10.93 8.89 21.94
C THR A 237 -9.83 9.86 21.51
N ASP A 238 -8.75 9.96 22.30
CA ASP A 238 -7.59 10.80 21.96
C ASP A 238 -6.91 10.33 20.66
N LEU A 239 -6.73 9.02 20.50
CA LEU A 239 -6.16 8.43 19.29
C LEU A 239 -7.05 8.67 18.06
N ALA A 240 -8.37 8.48 18.19
CA ALA A 240 -9.33 8.77 17.14
C ALA A 240 -9.30 10.25 16.75
N THR A 241 -9.18 11.14 17.74
CA THR A 241 -9.06 12.60 17.53
C THR A 241 -7.80 12.98 16.75
N LEU A 242 -6.66 12.40 17.12
CA LEU A 242 -5.41 12.58 16.38
C LEU A 242 -5.53 12.09 14.93
N LEU A 243 -6.11 10.91 14.74
CA LEU A 243 -6.33 10.31 13.41
C LEU A 243 -7.21 11.20 12.53
N VAL A 244 -8.33 11.72 13.04
CA VAL A 244 -9.21 12.64 12.32
C VAL A 244 -8.48 13.93 11.96
N THR A 245 -7.75 14.51 12.91
CA THR A 245 -6.97 15.74 12.68
C THR A 245 -5.96 15.55 11.56
N VAL A 246 -5.22 14.44 11.58
CA VAL A 246 -4.25 14.10 10.52
C VAL A 246 -4.94 13.89 9.18
N ALA A 247 -6.08 13.20 9.14
CA ALA A 247 -6.84 12.99 7.91
C ALA A 247 -7.38 14.30 7.31
N ASN A 248 -7.88 15.22 8.13
CA ASN A 248 -8.39 16.51 7.68
C ASN A 248 -7.27 17.39 7.12
N ASN A 249 -6.18 17.56 7.88
CA ASN A 249 -5.02 18.32 7.41
C ASN A 249 -4.43 17.71 6.12
N TYR A 250 -4.43 16.38 6.01
CA TYR A 250 -4.02 15.70 4.78
C TYR A 250 -4.97 16.00 3.61
N ALA A 251 -6.29 15.93 3.83
CA ALA A 251 -7.31 16.21 2.81
C ALA A 251 -7.25 17.66 2.31
N GLU A 252 -6.91 18.61 3.20
CA GLU A 252 -6.66 20.02 2.86
C GLU A 252 -5.31 20.26 2.16
N GLY A 253 -4.45 19.26 2.07
CA GLY A 253 -3.12 19.38 1.47
C GLY A 253 -2.06 20.00 2.38
N LYS A 254 -2.32 20.14 3.69
CA LYS A 254 -1.38 20.65 4.72
C LYS A 254 -0.33 19.60 5.13
N ILE A 255 0.40 19.07 4.15
CA ILE A 255 1.33 17.94 4.32
C ILE A 255 2.51 18.27 5.23
N GLY A 256 2.95 19.53 5.26
CA GLY A 256 4.02 19.98 6.16
C GLY A 256 3.57 20.11 7.62
N GLN A 257 2.26 20.17 7.86
CA GLN A 257 1.61 20.44 9.14
C GLN A 257 0.44 19.47 9.30
N LEU A 258 0.73 18.17 9.27
CA LEU A 258 -0.29 17.13 9.47
C LEU A 258 -0.92 17.22 10.87
N LEU A 259 -0.16 17.69 11.84
CA LEU A 259 -0.62 17.98 13.19
C LEU A 259 -0.22 19.42 13.55
N PRO A 260 -1.05 20.17 14.30
CA PRO A 260 -0.71 21.49 14.80
C PRO A 260 0.58 21.44 15.63
N GLN A 261 1.38 22.51 15.56
CA GLN A 261 2.71 22.53 16.19
C GLN A 261 2.62 22.41 17.71
N GLU A 262 1.55 22.95 18.30
CA GLU A 262 1.22 22.92 19.72
C GLU A 262 1.07 21.46 20.24
N GLN A 263 0.55 20.55 19.41
CA GLN A 263 0.38 19.14 19.77
C GLN A 263 1.68 18.33 19.66
N LEU A 264 2.69 18.89 18.98
CA LEU A 264 3.99 18.26 18.72
C LEU A 264 5.09 18.76 19.68
N GLU A 265 4.80 19.76 20.52
CA GLU A 265 5.74 20.24 21.52
C GLU A 265 6.14 19.12 22.50
N GLY A 266 7.44 19.01 22.77
CA GLY A 266 8.00 17.98 23.65
C GLY A 266 8.15 16.58 23.03
N VAL A 267 7.69 16.33 21.81
CA VAL A 267 7.84 15.04 21.14
C VAL A 267 9.21 14.96 20.45
N VAL A 268 10.05 14.02 20.87
CA VAL A 268 11.34 13.75 20.22
C VAL A 268 11.19 12.63 19.21
N ALA A 269 11.38 12.94 17.92
CA ALA A 269 11.36 11.92 16.88
C ALA A 269 12.54 10.93 17.06
N PRO A 270 12.31 9.61 16.99
CA PRO A 270 13.38 8.64 17.08
C PRO A 270 14.35 8.78 15.91
N PRO A 271 15.65 8.58 16.12
CA PRO A 271 16.65 8.71 15.07
C PRO A 271 16.34 7.73 13.93
N ASN A 272 16.28 8.24 12.70
CA ASN A 272 16.00 7.43 11.53
C ASN A 272 17.18 6.50 11.20
N ARG A 273 17.17 5.28 11.75
CA ARG A 273 18.17 4.23 11.48
C ARG A 273 17.94 3.47 10.17
N GLU A 274 16.93 3.85 9.37
CA GLU A 274 16.59 3.14 8.13
C GLU A 274 17.73 3.19 7.10
N GLY A 275 18.45 4.32 7.03
CA GLY A 275 19.64 4.46 6.17
C GLY A 275 20.79 3.55 6.61
N LEU A 276 21.00 3.41 7.91
CA LEU A 276 22.00 2.50 8.47
C LEU A 276 21.64 1.03 8.18
N ARG A 277 20.37 0.65 8.35
CA ARG A 277 19.88 -0.70 8.03
C ARG A 277 20.04 -1.04 6.54
N LEU A 278 19.75 -0.07 5.65
CA LEU A 278 19.95 -0.24 4.21
C LEU A 278 21.44 -0.41 3.90
N ALA A 279 22.29 0.44 4.49
CA ALA A 279 23.74 0.35 4.31
C ALA A 279 24.24 -1.04 4.73
N VAL A 280 23.80 -1.55 5.89
CA VAL A 280 24.18 -2.90 6.38
C VAL A 280 23.73 -4.00 5.41
N VAL A 281 22.51 -3.96 4.88
CA VAL A 281 22.05 -4.97 3.90
C VAL A 281 22.89 -4.92 2.62
N VAL A 282 23.13 -3.72 2.08
CA VAL A 282 23.90 -3.54 0.85
C VAL A 282 25.34 -3.98 1.04
N THR A 283 26.00 -3.57 2.12
CA THR A 283 27.40 -3.93 2.39
C THR A 283 27.57 -5.42 2.68
N ALA A 284 26.66 -6.04 3.44
CA ALA A 284 26.70 -7.48 3.70
C ALA A 284 26.46 -8.30 2.43
N THR A 285 25.52 -7.89 1.57
CA THR A 285 25.24 -8.57 0.30
C THR A 285 26.41 -8.44 -0.66
N ALA A 286 26.97 -7.23 -0.83
CA ALA A 286 28.15 -7.02 -1.65
C ALA A 286 29.37 -7.80 -1.13
N GLY A 287 29.57 -7.81 0.20
CA GLY A 287 30.62 -8.59 0.84
C GLY A 287 30.50 -10.09 0.58
N ALA A 288 29.28 -10.64 0.63
CA ALA A 288 29.03 -12.06 0.34
C ALA A 288 29.32 -12.42 -1.13
N VAL A 289 28.96 -11.55 -2.08
CA VAL A 289 29.27 -11.73 -3.49
C VAL A 289 30.78 -11.72 -3.72
N ILE A 290 31.49 -10.71 -3.19
CA ILE A 290 32.95 -10.60 -3.31
C ILE A 290 33.64 -11.81 -2.68
N ALA A 291 33.26 -12.21 -1.47
CA ALA A 291 33.82 -13.37 -0.80
C ALA A 291 33.57 -14.66 -1.60
N GLY A 292 32.37 -14.83 -2.15
CA GLY A 292 32.04 -15.99 -2.98
C GLY A 292 32.90 -16.07 -4.25
N SER A 293 33.14 -14.93 -4.91
CA SER A 293 34.03 -14.87 -6.07
C SER A 293 35.49 -15.18 -5.72
N LEU A 294 35.98 -14.69 -4.57
CA LEU A 294 37.36 -14.96 -4.11
C LEU A 294 37.58 -16.43 -3.74
N LEU A 295 36.52 -17.12 -3.29
CA LEU A 295 36.54 -18.56 -2.99
C LEU A 295 36.42 -19.44 -4.24
N GLY A 296 36.36 -18.85 -5.44
CA GLY A 296 36.26 -19.60 -6.70
C GLY A 296 34.92 -20.32 -6.88
N LEU A 297 33.85 -19.86 -6.22
CA LEU A 297 32.51 -20.41 -6.43
C LEU A 297 32.05 -20.13 -7.87
N SER A 298 31.22 -21.03 -8.42
CA SER A 298 30.58 -20.79 -9.72
C SER A 298 29.65 -19.58 -9.66
N ASP A 299 29.44 -18.89 -10.79
CA ASP A 299 28.59 -17.70 -10.86
C ASP A 299 27.19 -17.93 -10.29
N LEU A 300 26.63 -19.13 -10.53
CA LEU A 300 25.34 -19.53 -9.98
C LEU A 300 25.39 -19.64 -8.44
N ALA A 301 26.45 -20.21 -7.88
CA ALA A 301 26.62 -20.34 -6.43
C ALA A 301 26.84 -18.97 -5.76
N VAL A 302 27.60 -18.06 -6.40
CA VAL A 302 27.79 -16.68 -5.93
C VAL A 302 26.46 -15.91 -5.92
N ALA A 303 25.66 -16.05 -6.98
CA ALA A 303 24.35 -15.41 -7.07
C ALA A 303 23.40 -15.92 -5.99
N VAL A 304 23.32 -17.24 -5.80
CA VAL A 304 22.48 -17.86 -4.75
C VAL A 304 22.92 -17.42 -3.36
N LEU A 305 24.23 -17.38 -3.10
CA LEU A 305 24.79 -16.92 -1.83
C LEU A 305 24.45 -15.44 -1.56
N GLY A 306 24.62 -14.58 -2.56
CA GLY A 306 24.26 -13.16 -2.47
C GLY A 306 22.78 -12.97 -2.15
N CYS A 307 21.89 -13.70 -2.84
CA CYS A 307 20.45 -13.66 -2.56
C CYS A 307 20.12 -14.17 -1.15
N ALA A 308 20.71 -15.28 -0.71
CA ALA A 308 20.49 -15.85 0.61
C ALA A 308 20.91 -14.88 1.73
N VAL A 309 22.10 -14.27 1.59
CA VAL A 309 22.60 -13.27 2.55
C VAL A 309 21.73 -12.02 2.54
N ALA A 310 21.34 -11.52 1.37
CA ALA A 310 20.46 -10.36 1.27
C ALA A 310 19.13 -10.58 2.01
N VAL A 311 18.51 -11.76 1.85
CA VAL A 311 17.27 -12.13 2.54
C VAL A 311 17.51 -12.23 4.04
N LEU A 312 18.56 -12.93 4.47
CA LEU A 312 18.83 -13.19 5.88
C LEU A 312 19.17 -11.89 6.65
N VAL A 313 20.01 -11.04 6.07
CA VAL A 313 20.36 -9.73 6.64
C VAL A 313 19.15 -8.79 6.61
N SER A 314 18.29 -8.87 5.58
CA SER A 314 17.03 -8.11 5.56
C SER A 314 16.07 -8.55 6.67
N ILE A 315 15.95 -9.86 6.91
CA ILE A 315 15.15 -10.41 8.02
C ILE A 315 15.66 -9.91 9.36
N VAL A 316 16.98 -9.89 9.58
CA VAL A 316 17.59 -9.40 10.83
C VAL A 316 17.45 -7.88 10.97
N ALA A 317 17.74 -7.12 9.92
CA ALA A 317 17.76 -5.65 9.97
C ALA A 317 16.35 -5.03 10.04
N TYR A 318 15.35 -5.66 9.41
CA TYR A 318 14.00 -5.13 9.32
C TYR A 318 12.97 -5.92 10.13
N GLY A 319 13.22 -7.20 10.40
CA GLY A 319 12.24 -8.17 10.89
C GLY A 319 11.65 -9.00 9.74
N ALA A 320 11.28 -10.26 9.99
CA ALA A 320 10.82 -11.20 8.95
C ALA A 320 9.64 -10.68 8.11
N LYS A 321 8.68 -9.98 8.73
CA LYS A 321 7.48 -9.46 8.05
C LYS A 321 7.76 -8.26 7.13
N SER A 322 8.73 -7.41 7.47
CA SER A 322 9.09 -6.22 6.69
C SER A 322 10.14 -6.52 5.62
N ALA A 323 10.98 -7.54 5.83
CA ALA A 323 11.93 -8.04 4.85
C ALA A 323 11.24 -8.56 3.58
N MET A 324 10.15 -9.32 3.72
CA MET A 324 9.37 -9.81 2.56
C MET A 324 8.71 -8.66 1.78
N ALA A 325 8.17 -7.65 2.49
CA ALA A 325 7.57 -6.49 1.86
C ALA A 325 8.60 -5.61 1.10
N ARG A 326 9.84 -5.53 1.61
CA ARG A 326 10.93 -4.79 0.97
C ARG A 326 11.61 -5.58 -0.14
N ALA A 327 11.68 -6.91 -0.05
CA ALA A 327 12.12 -7.77 -1.14
C ALA A 327 11.22 -7.60 -2.37
N ALA A 328 9.90 -7.45 -2.17
CA ALA A 328 8.96 -7.14 -3.24
C ALA A 328 9.20 -5.74 -3.86
N GLU A 329 9.54 -4.72 -3.04
CA GLU A 329 9.89 -3.38 -3.55
C GLU A 329 11.25 -3.36 -4.29
N LEU A 330 12.27 -4.08 -3.80
CA LEU A 330 13.57 -4.19 -4.45
C LEU A 330 13.47 -4.95 -5.79
N LYS A 331 12.65 -5.99 -5.84
CA LYS A 331 12.32 -6.69 -7.10
C LYS A 331 11.73 -5.72 -8.14
N SER A 332 10.83 -4.83 -7.71
CA SER A 332 10.24 -3.82 -8.60
C SER A 332 11.22 -2.74 -9.07
N LEU A 333 12.29 -2.46 -8.30
CA LEU A 333 13.33 -1.50 -8.68
C LEU A 333 14.43 -2.12 -9.57
N LEU A 334 14.65 -3.43 -9.46
CA LEU A 334 15.69 -4.16 -10.19
C LEU A 334 15.21 -4.76 -11.51
N GLY A 335 13.93 -4.63 -11.87
CA GLY A 335 13.43 -5.01 -13.20
C GLY A 335 13.49 -6.52 -13.50
N PHE A 336 13.41 -7.36 -12.46
CA PHE A 336 13.25 -8.82 -12.57
C PHE A 336 11.85 -9.27 -12.11
#